data_AF-T1GR79-F1
#
_entry.id   AF-T1GR79-F1
#
_cell.length_a   1.000
_cell.length_b   1.000
_cell.length_c   1.000
_cell.angle_alpha   90.00
_cell.angle_beta   90.00
_cell.angle_gamma   90.00
#
_symmetry.space_group_name_H-M   'P 1'
#
loop_
_entity.id
_entity.type
_entity.pdbx_description
1 polymer ?
#
loop_
_entity_poly.entity_id
_entity_poly.type
_entity_poly.pdbx_seq_one_letter_code
_entity_poly.pdbx_strand_id
1 'polypeptide(L)'
;MMLFGLWMIRKEKGLAAQKTDNEIWNIFFGGRYIIFLMGCFSMYTGIIYNDIFSKSLNIFGTHWKVDRNVTDVLANEYLQLDPATAEYEKDPYPFGMDP
;
A
#
# COMPACT_ATOMS: atom_id res chain seq x y z
N MET A 1 3.26 -4.79 10.09
CA MET A 1 3.02 -6.20 10.51
C MET A 1 4.15 -7.14 10.09
N MET A 2 4.57 -7.13 8.82
CA MET A 2 5.65 -8.01 8.32
C MET A 2 6.93 -7.94 9.17
N LEU A 3 7.44 -6.74 9.46
CA LEU A 3 8.66 -6.55 10.26
C LEU A 3 8.54 -7.14 11.68
N PHE A 4 7.36 -7.00 12.29
CA PHE A 4 7.08 -7.55 13.62
C PHE A 4 7.04 -9.09 13.58
N GLY A 5 6.35 -9.68 12.60
CA GLY A 5 6.35 -11.13 12.37
C GLY A 5 7.77 -11.67 12.11
N LEU A 6 8.55 -10.99 11.26
CA LEU A 6 9.93 -11.36 10.94
C LEU A 6 10.83 -11.31 12.18
N TRP A 7 10.69 -10.29 13.02
CA TRP A 7 11.44 -10.20 14.27
C TRP A 7 11.15 -11.38 15.20
N MET A 8 9.88 -11.76 15.37
CA MET A 8 9.49 -12.92 16.18
C MET A 8 10.07 -14.23 15.64
N ILE A 9 10.04 -14.43 14.31
CA ILE A 9 10.63 -15.60 13.65
C ILE A 9 12.15 -15.61 13.87
N ARG A 10 12.83 -14.48 13.68
CA ARG A 10 14.30 -14.40 13.79
C ARG A 10 14.80 -14.62 15.22
N LYS A 11 14.01 -14.29 16.24
CA LYS A 11 14.34 -14.43 17.66
C LYS A 11 13.61 -15.59 18.35
N GLU A 12 13.01 -16.49 17.58
CA GLU A 12 12.15 -17.58 18.06
C GLU A 12 12.74 -18.36 19.24
N LYS A 13 14.00 -18.81 19.15
CA LYS A 13 14.63 -19.60 20.23
C LYS A 13 14.72 -18.85 21.56
N GLY A 14 15.02 -17.55 21.52
CA GLY A 14 15.15 -16.72 22.72
C GLY A 14 13.78 -16.38 23.31
N LEU A 15 12.80 -16.10 22.46
CA LEU A 15 11.44 -15.78 22.88
C LEU A 15 10.70 -17.01 23.41
N ALA A 16 10.93 -18.19 22.83
CA ALA A 16 10.36 -19.45 23.32
C ALA A 16 10.96 -19.90 24.67
N ALA A 17 12.21 -19.53 24.95
CA ALA A 17 12.85 -19.82 26.23
C ALA A 17 12.30 -18.96 27.38
N GLN A 18 11.73 -17.79 27.07
CA GLN A 18 11.05 -16.95 28.05
C GLN A 18 9.64 -17.47 28.30
N LYS A 19 9.45 -18.13 29.45
CA LYS A 19 8.11 -18.49 29.92
C LYS A 19 7.34 -17.21 30.26
N THR A 20 6.15 -17.07 29.70
CA THR A 20 5.27 -15.91 29.87
C THR A 20 3.84 -16.39 30.07
N ASP A 21 3.19 -15.90 31.13
CA ASP A 21 1.79 -16.21 31.44
C ASP A 21 0.80 -15.26 30.73
N ASN A 22 1.31 -14.31 29.93
CA ASN A 22 0.49 -13.39 29.15
C ASN A 22 -0.12 -14.11 27.95
N GLU A 23 -1.43 -14.35 28.02
CA GLU A 23 -2.21 -15.02 26.99
C GLU A 23 -2.13 -14.33 25.62
N ILE A 24 -2.19 -12.99 25.59
CA ILE A 24 -2.08 -12.21 24.34
C ILE A 24 -0.74 -12.52 23.66
N TRP A 25 0.36 -12.47 24.42
CA TRP A 25 1.68 -12.77 23.88
C TRP A 25 1.76 -14.19 23.30
N ASN A 26 1.21 -15.18 24.01
CA ASN A 26 1.23 -16.58 23.58
C ASN A 26 0.45 -16.79 22.27
N ILE A 27 -0.69 -16.11 22.08
CA ILE A 27 -1.45 -16.14 20.84
C ILE A 27 -0.64 -15.53 19.68
N PHE A 28 -0.05 -14.34 19.87
CA PHE A 28 0.74 -13.68 18.85
C PHE A 28 1.99 -14.49 18.47
N PHE A 29 2.71 -15.01 19.45
CA PHE A 29 3.92 -15.82 19.22
C PHE A 29 3.59 -17.16 18.56
N GLY A 30 2.49 -17.81 18.95
CA GLY A 30 1.96 -19.00 18.29
C GLY A 30 1.61 -18.74 16.82
N GLY A 31 1.03 -17.58 16.52
CA GLY A 31 0.66 -17.13 15.18
C GLY A 31 1.77 -16.42 14.38
N ARG A 32 3.04 -16.43 14.84
CA ARG A 32 4.13 -15.62 14.25
C ARG A 32 4.29 -15.75 12.73
N TYR A 33 4.15 -16.95 12.17
CA TYR A 33 4.24 -17.17 10.72
C TYR A 33 3.00 -16.65 9.97
N ILE A 34 1.82 -16.76 10.58
CA ILE A 34 0.58 -16.20 10.02
C ILE A 34 0.69 -14.68 9.97
N ILE A 35 1.16 -14.03 11.04
CA ILE A 35 1.36 -12.57 11.09
C ILE A 35 2.39 -12.12 10.04
N PHE A 36 3.47 -12.87 9.86
CA PHE A 36 4.46 -12.59 8.83
C PHE A 36 3.85 -12.67 7.43
N LEU A 37 3.16 -13.76 7.10
CA LEU A 37 2.50 -13.95 5.80
C LEU A 37 1.40 -12.92 5.55
N MET A 38 0.56 -12.62 6.55
CA MET A 38 -0.43 -11.54 6.47
C MET A 38 0.25 -10.20 6.14
N GLY A 39 1.40 -9.92 6.75
CA GLY A 39 2.18 -8.72 6.46
C GLY A 39 2.77 -8.68 5.05
N CYS A 40 3.22 -9.81 4.51
CA CYS A 40 3.72 -9.90 3.14
C CYS A 40 2.59 -9.69 2.13
N PHE A 41 1.46 -10.38 2.31
CA PHE A 41 0.31 -10.23 1.42
C PHE A 41 -0.32 -8.84 1.52
N SER A 42 -0.40 -8.24 2.72
CA SER A 42 -0.89 -6.87 2.86
C SER A 42 0.01 -5.85 2.14
N MET A 43 1.33 -6.09 2.11
CA MET A 43 2.26 -5.24 1.36
C MET A 43 2.03 -5.39 -0.14
N TYR A 44 1.86 -6.62 -0.63
CA TYR A 44 1.51 -6.86 -2.03
C TYR A 44 0.21 -6.16 -2.42
N THR A 45 -0.88 -6.36 -1.65
CA THR A 45 -2.16 -5.69 -1.93
C THR A 45 -2.06 -4.17 -1.81
N GLY A 46 -1.25 -3.65 -0.88
CA GLY A 46 -1.01 -2.21 -0.74
C GLY A 46 -0.36 -1.61 -1.99
N ILE A 47 0.57 -2.30 -2.63
CA ILE A 47 1.17 -1.85 -3.89
C ILE A 47 0.16 -1.97 -5.05
N ILE A 48 -0.66 -3.03 -5.08
CA ILE A 48 -1.74 -3.17 -6.08
C ILE A 48 -2.77 -2.02 -5.96
N TYR A 49 -3.12 -1.60 -4.75
CA TYR A 49 -3.96 -0.41 -4.56
C TYR A 49 -3.22 0.91 -4.70
N ASN A 50 -1.89 0.87 -4.82
CA ASN A 50 -1.03 2.05 -4.79
C ASN A 50 -1.32 2.96 -3.58
N ASP A 51 -1.39 2.37 -2.38
CA ASP A 51 -1.66 3.11 -1.14
C ASP A 51 -0.59 2.79 -0.08
N ILE A 52 0.17 3.82 0.28
CA ILE A 52 1.09 3.83 1.40
C ILE A 52 0.75 5.01 2.32
N PHE A 53 0.16 4.72 3.47
CA PHE A 53 -0.27 5.72 4.46
C PHE A 53 -1.24 6.78 3.87
N SER A 54 -2.20 6.34 3.06
CA SER A 54 -3.18 7.21 2.36
C SER A 54 -2.52 8.15 1.35
N LYS A 55 -1.41 7.71 0.75
CA LYS A 55 -0.71 8.39 -0.33
C LYS A 55 -0.35 7.40 -1.42
N SER A 56 -0.57 7.81 -2.66
CA SER A 56 -0.14 7.07 -3.84
C SER A 56 1.34 7.29 -4.14
N LEU A 57 1.96 6.30 -4.77
CA LEU A 57 3.31 6.37 -5.31
C LEU A 57 3.29 6.53 -6.83
N ASN A 58 3.97 7.57 -7.31
CA ASN A 58 4.19 7.75 -8.74
C ASN A 58 5.50 7.05 -9.18
N ILE A 59 5.40 5.77 -9.52
CA ILE A 59 6.55 4.91 -9.86
C ILE A 59 6.82 4.91 -11.38
N PHE A 60 5.77 4.85 -12.20
CA PHE A 60 5.87 4.74 -13.67
C PHE A 60 5.47 6.00 -14.43
N GLY A 61 5.05 7.06 -13.73
CA GLY A 61 4.38 8.22 -14.34
C GLY A 61 2.86 8.02 -14.36
N THR A 62 2.09 9.05 -14.01
CA THR A 62 0.63 9.01 -14.18
C THR A 62 0.30 9.00 -15.67
N HIS A 63 -0.70 8.20 -16.05
CA HIS A 63 -1.23 8.15 -17.40
C HIS A 63 -2.38 9.14 -17.62
N TRP A 64 -2.62 10.03 -16.65
CA TRP A 64 -3.52 11.16 -16.75
C TRP A 64 -2.74 12.46 -16.96
N LYS A 65 -3.22 13.29 -17.88
CA LYS A 65 -2.65 14.60 -18.21
C LYS A 65 -3.65 15.69 -17.89
N VAL A 66 -3.15 16.74 -17.26
CA VAL A 66 -3.92 17.95 -16.96
C VAL A 66 -3.42 19.07 -17.85
N ASP A 67 -3.89 19.09 -19.10
CA ASP A 67 -3.54 20.11 -20.09
C ASP A 67 -4.54 21.29 -20.04
N ARG A 68 -4.68 21.93 -18.87
CA ARG A 68 -5.58 23.08 -18.69
C ARG A 68 -4.85 24.33 -18.21
N ASN A 69 -5.29 25.49 -18.69
CA ASN A 69 -4.73 26.76 -18.27
C ASN A 69 -5.08 27.04 -16.80
N VAL A 70 -4.17 27.73 -16.12
CA VAL A 70 -4.35 28.12 -14.70
C VAL A 70 -5.64 28.92 -14.49
N THR A 71 -5.99 29.80 -15.43
CA THR A 71 -7.26 30.56 -15.39
C THR A 71 -8.50 29.66 -15.45
N ASP A 72 -8.47 28.60 -16.26
CA ASP A 72 -9.60 27.69 -16.40
C ASP A 72 -9.76 26.80 -15.17
N VAL A 73 -8.65 26.41 -14.54
CA VAL A 73 -8.63 25.64 -13.28
C VAL A 73 -9.15 26.49 -12.12
N LEU A 74 -8.79 27.78 -12.05
CA LEU A 74 -9.24 28.67 -10.97
C LEU A 74 -10.68 29.14 -11.14
N ALA A 75 -11.19 29.21 -12.37
CA ALA A 75 -12.55 29.66 -12.65
C ALA A 75 -13.62 28.57 -12.39
N ASN A 76 -13.24 27.30 -12.40
CA ASN A 76 -14.16 26.17 -12.27
C ASN A 76 -13.90 25.39 -10.98
N GLU A 77 -14.85 25.42 -10.04
CA GLU A 77 -14.75 24.68 -8.78
C GLU A 77 -14.84 23.16 -8.97
N TYR A 78 -15.58 22.71 -10.00
CA TYR A 78 -15.75 21.30 -10.32
C TYR A 78 -15.16 21.01 -11.70
N LEU A 79 -13.94 20.51 -11.71
CA LEU A 79 -13.21 20.13 -12.92
C LEU A 79 -13.18 18.59 -13.04
N GLN A 80 -13.48 18.07 -14.22
CA GLN A 80 -13.39 16.64 -14.53
C GLN A 80 -12.56 16.43 -15.79
N LEU A 81 -11.75 15.37 -15.80
CA LEU A 81 -10.99 14.93 -16.98
C LEU A 81 -11.85 13.98 -17.82
N ASP A 82 -11.77 14.12 -19.14
CA ASP A 82 -12.52 13.29 -20.09
C ASP A 82 -11.64 12.15 -20.63
N PRO A 83 -11.95 10.87 -20.30
CA PRO A 83 -11.18 9.71 -20.79
C PRO A 83 -11.23 9.51 -22.30
N ALA A 84 -12.18 10.12 -23.03
CA ALA A 84 -12.26 10.02 -24.48
C ALA A 84 -11.21 10.88 -25.20
N THR A 85 -10.71 11.93 -24.53
CA THR A 85 -9.81 12.94 -25.09
C THR A 85 -8.33 12.55 -24.92
N ALA A 86 -7.41 13.50 -25.17
CA ALA A 86 -5.97 13.31 -24.97
C ALA A 86 -5.55 13.42 -23.49
N GLU A 87 -6.48 13.76 -22.58
CA GLU A 87 -6.24 13.84 -21.12
C GLU A 87 -5.97 12.47 -20.49
N TYR A 88 -6.33 11.37 -21.17
CA TYR A 88 -5.97 10.01 -20.80
C TYR A 88 -5.09 9.39 -21.88
N GLU A 89 -3.98 8.75 -21.49
CA GLU A 89 -3.04 8.12 -22.44
C GLU A 89 -3.62 6.89 -23.16
N LYS A 90 -4.80 6.40 -22.73
CA LYS A 90 -5.47 5.19 -23.27
C LYS A 90 -4.69 3.91 -23.05
N ASP A 91 -3.72 3.93 -22.14
CA ASP A 91 -2.98 2.79 -21.65
C ASP A 91 -3.17 2.66 -20.12
N PRO A 92 -3.51 1.48 -19.58
CA PRO A 92 -3.64 1.29 -18.14
C PRO A 92 -2.29 1.44 -17.41
N TYR A 93 -2.34 1.85 -16.14
CA TYR A 93 -1.13 1.95 -15.31
C TYR A 93 -0.46 0.56 -15.20
N PRO A 94 0.87 0.44 -15.40
CA PRO A 94 1.51 -0.87 -15.55
C PRO A 94 1.39 -1.79 -14.33
N PHE A 95 1.27 -1.23 -13.11
CA PHE A 95 1.15 -2.03 -11.89
C PHE A 95 0.35 -1.30 -10.81
N GLY A 96 -0.83 -1.84 -10.50
CA GLY A 96 -1.73 -1.31 -9.48
C GLY A 96 -2.61 -0.18 -10.00
N MET A 97 -2.97 0.76 -9.13
CA MET A 97 -3.77 1.93 -9.49
C MET A 97 -2.88 3.14 -9.83
N ASP A 98 -3.34 3.95 -10.78
CA ASP A 98 -2.68 5.19 -11.18
C ASP A 98 -2.60 6.17 -9.97
N PRO A 99 -1.46 6.85 -9.76
CA PRO A 99 -1.18 7.63 -8.55
C PRO A 99 -1.96 8.94 -8.40
#